data_AF-A0A433K6N6-F1
#
_entry.id   AF-A0A433K6N6-F1
#
_cell.length_a   1.000
_cell.length_b   1.000
_cell.length_c   1.000
_cell.angle_alpha   90.00
_cell.angle_beta   90.00
_cell.angle_gamma   90.00
#
_symmetry.space_group_name_H-M   'P 1'
#
loop_
_entity.id
_entity.type
_entity.pdbx_description
1 polymer ?
#
loop_
_entity_poly.entity_id
_entity_poly.type
_entity_poly.pdbx_seq_one_letter_code
_entity_poly.pdbx_strand_id
1 'polypeptide(L)'
;MYGHNQVYPQPFYIFGSLALLFTAIHFKLIYFIALELILAAGHSAILLDIGPNTQFALPIFLCVQLFIFYLMIGKENIFLLLIGITGIALLSFGFAYNNQWIFFSGSSFVAIYAYYNAIGGQYASYIWAVLNTLFSFIALYKLIFY
;
A
#
# COMPACT_ATOMS: atom_id res chain seq x y z
N MET A 1 -20.65 15.73 -11.14
CA MET A 1 -19.55 16.64 -11.53
C MET A 1 -19.02 17.33 -10.28
N TYR A 2 -17.69 17.44 -10.19
CA TYR A 2 -16.84 18.10 -9.19
C TYR A 2 -15.86 17.16 -8.46
N GLY A 3 -14.83 16.74 -9.21
CA GLY A 3 -13.49 16.76 -8.66
C GLY A 3 -13.04 18.21 -8.42
N HIS A 4 -11.91 18.39 -7.73
CA HIS A 4 -11.31 19.65 -7.30
C HIS A 4 -11.82 20.20 -5.95
N ASN A 5 -11.42 19.58 -4.83
CA ASN A 5 -11.18 20.26 -3.53
C ASN A 5 -10.74 19.27 -2.43
N GLN A 6 -9.50 18.80 -2.46
CA GLN A 6 -8.72 18.57 -1.23
C GLN A 6 -7.27 18.94 -1.52
N VAL A 7 -6.99 20.25 -1.46
CA VAL A 7 -5.65 20.86 -1.66
C VAL A 7 -4.73 20.59 -0.47
N TYR A 8 -5.25 20.05 0.65
CA TYR A 8 -4.45 19.66 1.79
C TYR A 8 -4.72 18.20 2.14
N PRO A 9 -3.68 17.37 2.34
CA PRO A 9 -3.86 16.07 2.96
C PRO A 9 -4.56 16.28 4.29
N GLN A 10 -5.74 15.68 4.46
CA GLN A 10 -6.48 15.81 5.72
C GLN A 10 -5.55 15.36 6.85
N PRO A 11 -5.31 16.18 7.88
CA PRO A 11 -4.29 15.89 8.89
C PRO A 11 -4.51 14.51 9.51
N PHE A 12 -5.76 14.07 9.67
CA PHE A 12 -6.13 12.73 10.11
C PHE A 12 -5.55 11.59 9.26
N TYR A 13 -5.44 11.76 7.94
CA TYR A 13 -4.85 10.76 7.05
C TYR A 13 -3.33 10.66 7.26
N ILE A 14 -2.66 11.80 7.43
CA ILE A 14 -1.22 11.84 7.73
C ILE A 14 -0.95 11.22 9.10
N PHE A 15 -1.69 11.63 10.13
CA PHE A 15 -1.55 11.06 11.48
C PHE A 15 -1.87 9.56 11.49
N GLY A 16 -2.87 9.11 10.74
CA GLY A 16 -3.20 7.69 10.59
C GLY A 16 -2.07 6.89 9.95
N SER A 17 -1.52 7.35 8.83
CA SER A 17 -0.39 6.68 8.16
C SER A 17 0.88 6.70 9.03
N LEU A 18 1.18 7.80 9.73
CA LEU A 18 2.29 7.85 10.70
C LEU A 18 2.10 6.88 11.87
N ALA A 19 0.86 6.77 12.39
CA ALA A 19 0.55 5.82 13.46
C ALA A 19 0.70 4.36 12.97
N LEU A 20 0.27 4.06 11.74
CA LEU A 20 0.49 2.75 11.11
C LEU A 20 1.99 2.47 10.94
N LEU A 21 2.76 3.42 10.41
CA LEU A 21 4.20 3.29 10.25
C LEU A 21 4.90 3.03 11.59
N PHE A 22 4.57 3.80 12.63
CA PHE A 22 5.13 3.60 13.96
C PHE A 22 4.77 2.23 14.53
N THR A 23 3.52 1.79 14.34
CA THR A 23 3.07 0.44 14.73
C THR A 23 3.87 -0.64 13.99
N ALA A 24 4.09 -0.47 12.69
CA ALA A 24 4.87 -1.42 11.89
C ALA A 24 6.33 -1.51 12.38
N ILE A 25 6.94 -0.37 12.72
CA ILE A 25 8.29 -0.30 13.29
C ILE A 25 8.34 -0.97 14.67
N HIS A 26 7.38 -0.68 15.54
CA HIS A 26 7.31 -1.25 16.90
C HIS A 26 7.25 -2.79 16.87
N PHE A 27 6.41 -3.35 15.99
CA PHE A 27 6.27 -4.79 15.80
C PHE A 27 7.28 -5.39 14.81
N LYS A 28 8.25 -4.61 14.30
CA LYS A 28 9.29 -5.02 13.36
C LYS A 28 8.74 -5.67 12.07
N LEU A 29 7.61 -5.19 11.58
CA LEU A 29 6.93 -5.74 10.41
C LEU A 29 7.47 -5.11 9.11
N ILE A 30 8.62 -5.60 8.63
CA ILE A 30 9.37 -5.00 7.52
C ILE A 30 8.53 -4.76 6.26
N TYR A 31 7.63 -5.68 5.92
CA TYR A 31 6.75 -5.54 4.77
C TYR A 31 5.82 -4.32 4.89
N PHE A 32 5.20 -4.12 6.06
CA PHE A 32 4.28 -2.99 6.26
C PHE A 32 5.02 -1.66 6.41
N ILE A 33 6.23 -1.67 6.95
CA ILE A 33 7.12 -0.50 6.91
C ILE A 33 7.36 -0.11 5.45
N ALA A 34 7.71 -1.08 4.60
CA ALA A 34 7.94 -0.82 3.19
C ALA A 34 6.68 -0.35 2.45
N LEU A 35 5.51 -0.95 2.71
CA LEU A 35 4.21 -0.51 2.19
C LEU A 35 3.99 1.00 2.46
N GLU A 36 4.07 1.42 3.72
CA GLU A 36 3.83 2.82 4.12
C GLU A 36 4.86 3.77 3.50
N LEU A 37 6.14 3.38 3.46
CA LEU A 37 7.20 4.18 2.84
C LEU A 37 7.01 4.33 1.32
N ILE A 38 6.60 3.27 0.62
CA ILE A 38 6.34 3.29 -0.82
C ILE A 38 5.13 4.18 -1.14
N LEU A 39 4.05 4.08 -0.35
CA LEU A 39 2.88 4.93 -0.50
C LEU A 39 3.21 6.40 -0.22
N ALA A 40 3.97 6.68 0.84
CA ALA A 40 4.43 8.02 1.17
C ALA A 40 5.34 8.61 0.08
N ALA A 41 6.28 7.82 -0.46
CA ALA A 41 7.14 8.22 -1.57
C ALA A 41 6.34 8.55 -2.85
N GLY A 42 5.35 7.72 -3.19
CA GLY A 42 4.46 7.97 -4.32
C GLY A 42 3.65 9.27 -4.14
N HIS A 43 3.07 9.48 -2.96
CA HIS A 43 2.26 10.66 -2.68
C HIS A 43 3.09 11.96 -2.60
N SER A 44 4.29 11.89 -1.99
CA SER A 44 5.20 13.04 -1.93
C SER A 44 5.75 13.43 -3.30
N ALA A 45 5.99 12.46 -4.21
CA ALA A 45 6.37 12.75 -5.59
C ALA A 45 5.29 13.53 -6.35
N ILE A 46 4.01 13.23 -6.08
CA ILE A 46 2.87 14.01 -6.61
C ILE A 46 2.85 15.41 -6.00
N LEU A 47 3.03 15.53 -4.68
CA LEU A 47 3.01 16.81 -3.98
C LEU A 47 4.14 17.77 -4.41
N LEU A 48 5.31 17.22 -4.74
CA LEU A 48 6.48 17.96 -5.19
C LEU A 48 6.46 18.29 -6.70
N ASP A 49 5.37 17.95 -7.41
CA ASP A 49 5.21 18.09 -8.86
C ASP A 49 6.37 17.48 -9.66
N ILE A 50 6.95 16.41 -9.11
CA ILE A 50 8.01 15.64 -9.77
C ILE A 50 7.30 14.83 -10.85
N GLY A 51 7.62 15.08 -12.12
CA GLY A 51 6.83 14.66 -13.28
C GLY A 51 6.36 13.18 -13.30
N PRO A 52 5.39 12.87 -14.17
CA PRO A 52 4.61 11.61 -14.13
C PRO A 52 5.47 10.34 -14.26
N ASN A 53 6.59 10.40 -14.99
CA ASN A 53 7.50 9.27 -15.14
C ASN A 53 8.12 8.83 -13.81
N THR A 54 8.47 9.81 -12.97
CA THR A 54 9.09 9.61 -11.66
C THR A 54 8.09 9.14 -10.62
N GLN A 55 6.85 9.61 -10.69
CA GLN A 55 5.74 9.13 -9.86
C GLN A 55 5.45 7.63 -10.08
N PHE A 56 5.66 7.15 -11.31
CA PHE A 56 5.51 5.74 -11.66
C PHE A 56 6.75 4.90 -11.33
N ALA A 57 7.94 5.42 -11.66
CA ALA A 57 9.19 4.69 -11.49
C ALA A 57 9.52 4.44 -10.01
N LEU A 58 9.24 5.40 -9.13
CA LEU A 58 9.58 5.31 -7.70
C LEU A 58 8.93 4.10 -7.00
N PRO A 59 7.60 3.90 -7.05
CA PRO A 59 6.95 2.73 -6.46
C PRO A 59 7.50 1.41 -7.01
N ILE A 60 7.78 1.33 -8.31
CA ILE A 60 8.32 0.12 -8.93
C ILE A 60 9.71 -0.19 -8.40
N PHE A 61 10.63 0.78 -8.45
CA PHE A 61 12.00 0.55 -8.01
C PHE A 61 12.06 0.16 -6.54
N LEU A 62 11.23 0.78 -5.69
CA LEU A 62 11.14 0.42 -4.28
C LEU A 62 10.52 -0.97 -4.07
N CYS A 63 9.51 -1.35 -4.87
CA CYS A 63 8.96 -2.71 -4.84
C CYS A 63 10.00 -3.77 -5.28
N VAL A 64 10.79 -3.47 -6.32
CA VAL A 64 11.89 -4.34 -6.77
C VAL A 64 12.97 -4.45 -5.69
N GLN A 65 13.33 -3.34 -5.06
CA GLN A 65 14.28 -3.34 -3.94
C GLN A 65 13.77 -4.19 -2.77
N LEU A 66 12.48 -4.07 -2.41
CA LEU A 66 11.85 -4.89 -1.38
C LEU A 66 11.87 -6.38 -1.75
N PHE A 67 11.63 -6.72 -3.01
CA PHE A 67 11.70 -8.09 -3.51
C PHE A 67 13.11 -8.68 -3.35
N ILE A 68 14.14 -7.96 -3.81
CA ILE A 68 15.54 -8.38 -3.69
C ILE A 68 15.93 -8.56 -2.22
N PHE A 69 15.52 -7.62 -1.36
CA PHE A 69 15.77 -7.71 0.08
C PHE A 69 15.19 -8.99 0.72
N TYR A 70 13.96 -9.35 0.36
CA TYR A 70 13.34 -10.57 0.86
C TYR A 70 13.94 -11.86 0.27
N LEU A 71 14.46 -11.83 -0.96
CA LEU A 71 15.23 -12.94 -1.53
C LEU A 71 16.53 -13.17 -0.75
N MET A 72 17.24 -12.10 -0.38
CA MET A 72 18.46 -12.20 0.42
C MET A 72 18.22 -12.76 1.83
N ILE A 73 17.04 -12.52 2.40
CA ILE A 73 16.62 -13.06 3.71
C ILE A 73 16.23 -14.55 3.62
N GLY A 74 16.04 -15.09 2.42
CA GLY A 74 15.69 -16.50 2.22
C GLY A 74 14.26 -16.84 2.64
N LYS A 75 13.31 -15.91 2.45
CA LYS A 75 11.91 -16.14 2.87
C LYS A 75 11.27 -17.27 2.04
N GLU A 76 10.71 -18.25 2.75
CA GLU A 76 10.30 -19.55 2.16
C GLU A 76 9.12 -19.45 1.17
N ASN A 77 8.18 -18.54 1.40
CA ASN A 77 6.96 -18.40 0.58
C ASN A 77 7.02 -17.24 -0.41
N ILE A 78 7.79 -17.44 -1.47
CA ILE A 78 8.02 -16.47 -2.55
C ILE A 78 6.72 -16.07 -3.27
N PHE A 79 5.79 -17.02 -3.50
CA PHE A 79 4.53 -16.72 -4.20
C PHE A 79 3.66 -15.72 -3.43
N LEU A 80 3.49 -15.92 -2.12
CA LEU A 80 2.71 -15.01 -1.28
C LEU A 80 3.39 -13.65 -1.16
N LEU A 81 4.72 -13.64 -1.04
CA LEU A 81 5.48 -12.40 -1.05
C LEU A 81 5.27 -11.61 -2.35
N LEU A 82 5.25 -12.29 -3.49
CA LEU A 82 5.01 -11.66 -4.80
C LEU A 82 3.60 -11.05 -4.87
N ILE A 83 2.59 -11.73 -4.34
CA ILE A 83 1.22 -11.19 -4.20
C ILE A 83 1.26 -9.93 -3.33
N GLY A 84 1.97 -9.96 -2.20
CA GLY A 84 2.13 -8.79 -1.34
C GLY A 84 2.77 -7.61 -2.07
N ILE A 85 3.86 -7.83 -2.79
CA ILE A 85 4.62 -6.76 -3.48
C ILE A 85 3.84 -6.20 -4.67
N THR A 86 3.20 -7.07 -5.47
CA THR A 86 2.29 -6.64 -6.54
C THR A 86 1.11 -5.86 -5.99
N GLY A 87 0.60 -6.25 -4.81
CA GLY A 87 -0.39 -5.49 -4.05
C GLY A 87 0.07 -4.07 -3.71
N ILE A 88 1.29 -3.88 -3.22
CA ILE A 88 1.86 -2.56 -2.93
C ILE A 88 1.95 -1.71 -4.21
N ALA A 89 2.48 -2.29 -5.28
CA ALA A 89 2.63 -1.58 -6.55
C ALA A 89 1.28 -1.13 -7.12
N LEU A 90 0.29 -2.04 -7.16
CA LEU A 90 -1.06 -1.75 -7.62
C LEU A 90 -1.73 -0.72 -6.71
N LEU A 91 -1.58 -0.82 -5.38
CA LEU A 91 -2.18 0.14 -4.46
C LEU A 91 -1.60 1.55 -4.67
N SER A 92 -0.28 1.65 -4.85
CA SER A 92 0.39 2.92 -5.16
C SER A 92 -0.09 3.52 -6.49
N PHE A 93 -0.25 2.71 -7.54
CA PHE A 93 -0.82 3.17 -8.80
C PHE A 93 -2.30 3.53 -8.70
N GLY A 94 -3.08 2.78 -7.91
CA GLY A 94 -4.47 3.08 -7.64
C GLY A 94 -4.64 4.48 -7.05
N PHE A 95 -3.75 4.87 -6.13
CA PHE A 95 -3.70 6.23 -5.59
C PHE A 95 -3.27 7.28 -6.62
N ALA A 96 -2.26 7.01 -7.44
CA ALA A 96 -1.74 7.98 -8.40
C ALA A 96 -2.71 8.27 -9.57
N TYR A 97 -3.33 7.24 -10.13
CA TYR A 97 -4.19 7.36 -11.32
C TYR A 97 -5.69 7.43 -11.01
N ASN A 98 -6.05 7.38 -9.72
CA ASN A 98 -7.43 7.36 -9.25
C ASN A 98 -8.30 6.27 -9.94
N ASN A 99 -7.67 5.15 -10.33
CA ASN A 99 -8.34 4.04 -10.99
C ASN A 99 -8.82 3.03 -9.95
N GLN A 100 -10.14 2.96 -9.79
CA GLN A 100 -10.80 2.14 -8.77
C GLN A 100 -10.52 0.63 -8.93
N TRP A 101 -10.38 0.12 -10.16
CA TRP A 101 -10.05 -1.30 -10.40
C TRP A 101 -8.65 -1.66 -9.91
N ILE A 102 -7.69 -0.78 -10.20
CA ILE A 102 -6.29 -0.95 -9.79
C ILE A 102 -6.18 -0.82 -8.27
N PHE A 103 -6.87 0.15 -7.69
CA PHE A 103 -6.92 0.33 -6.24
C PHE A 103 -7.55 -0.87 -5.52
N PHE A 104 -8.69 -1.37 -6.01
CA PHE A 104 -9.36 -2.56 -5.48
C PHE A 104 -8.46 -3.79 -5.47
N SER A 105 -7.80 -4.08 -6.60
CA SER A 105 -6.90 -5.22 -6.72
C SER A 105 -5.67 -5.08 -5.81
N GLY A 106 -5.08 -3.89 -5.76
CA GLY A 106 -3.97 -3.58 -4.86
C GLY A 106 -4.32 -3.79 -3.39
N SER A 107 -5.40 -3.18 -2.91
CA SER A 107 -5.88 -3.35 -1.53
C SER A 107 -6.19 -4.80 -1.20
N SER A 108 -6.82 -5.54 -2.11
CA SER A 108 -7.16 -6.95 -1.90
C SER A 108 -5.91 -7.82 -1.74
N PHE A 109 -4.88 -7.61 -2.56
CA PHE A 109 -3.62 -8.37 -2.46
C PHE A 109 -2.84 -8.04 -1.18
N VAL A 110 -2.80 -6.77 -0.77
CA VAL A 110 -2.20 -6.38 0.53
C VAL A 110 -2.98 -7.01 1.68
N ALA A 111 -4.31 -7.04 1.63
CA ALA A 111 -5.14 -7.68 2.65
C ALA A 111 -4.87 -9.18 2.76
N ILE A 112 -4.83 -9.90 1.64
CA ILE A 112 -4.53 -11.34 1.60
C ILE A 112 -3.16 -11.62 2.24
N TYR A 113 -2.13 -10.87 1.84
CA TYR A 113 -0.79 -11.03 2.41
C TYR A 113 -0.73 -10.69 3.91
N ALA A 114 -1.51 -9.71 4.34
CA ALA A 114 -1.60 -9.33 5.75
C ALA A 114 -2.30 -10.39 6.61
N TYR A 115 -3.40 -10.98 6.12
CA TYR A 115 -4.04 -12.12 6.78
C TYR A 115 -3.10 -13.32 6.88
N TYR A 116 -2.35 -13.61 5.81
CA TYR A 116 -1.37 -14.68 5.81
C TYR A 116 -0.29 -14.50 6.90
N ASN A 117 0.32 -13.31 7.02
CA ASN A 117 1.30 -13.06 8.09
C ASN A 117 0.66 -13.05 9.48
N ALA A 118 -0.58 -12.59 9.62
CA ALA A 118 -1.31 -12.60 10.89
C ALA A 118 -1.54 -14.03 11.41
N ILE A 119 -1.97 -14.94 10.53
CA ILE A 119 -2.14 -16.37 10.84
C ILE A 119 -0.79 -17.01 11.15
N GLY A 120 0.29 -16.57 10.50
CA GLY A 120 1.67 -16.99 10.78
C GLY A 120 2.28 -16.47 12.08
N GLY A 121 1.48 -15.87 12.98
CA GLY A 121 1.90 -15.44 14.32
C GLY A 121 2.22 -13.94 14.44
N GLN A 122 2.17 -13.16 13.35
CA GLN A 122 2.36 -11.71 13.39
C GLN A 122 1.02 -10.97 13.54
N TYR A 123 0.36 -11.13 14.69
CA TYR A 123 -1.02 -10.67 14.92
C TYR A 123 -1.25 -9.17 14.66
N ALA A 124 -0.24 -8.32 14.88
CA ALA A 124 -0.34 -6.90 14.56
C ALA A 124 -0.67 -6.62 13.07
N SER A 125 -0.37 -7.57 12.18
CA SER A 125 -0.71 -7.51 10.74
C SER A 125 -2.21 -7.43 10.48
N TYR A 126 -3.07 -7.84 11.43
CA TYR A 126 -4.53 -7.73 11.28
C TYR A 126 -5.00 -6.30 11.07
N ILE A 127 -4.28 -5.30 11.59
CA ILE A 127 -4.62 -3.89 11.40
C ILE A 127 -4.64 -3.56 9.91
N TRP A 128 -3.58 -3.93 9.17
CA TRP A 128 -3.50 -3.73 7.73
C TRP A 128 -4.47 -4.62 6.97
N ALA A 129 -4.73 -5.85 7.45
CA ALA A 129 -5.66 -6.78 6.81
C ALA A 129 -7.09 -6.22 6.81
N VAL A 130 -7.58 -5.77 7.97
CA VAL A 130 -8.92 -5.19 8.11
C VAL A 130 -9.02 -3.87 7.34
N LEU A 131 -8.01 -3.00 7.47
CA LEU A 131 -8.03 -1.70 6.81
C LEU A 131 -8.05 -1.82 5.27
N ASN A 132 -7.18 -2.67 4.70
CA ASN A 132 -7.15 -2.89 3.26
C ASN A 132 -8.40 -3.63 2.76
N THR A 133 -9.02 -4.45 3.59
CA THR A 133 -10.32 -5.06 3.27
C THR A 133 -11.41 -3.99 3.17
N LEU A 134 -11.46 -3.05 4.12
CA LEU A 134 -12.39 -1.91 4.07
C LEU A 134 -12.14 -1.04 2.84
N PHE A 135 -10.88 -0.73 2.52
CA PHE A 135 -10.53 0.02 1.31
C PHE A 135 -10.95 -0.69 0.03
N SER A 136 -10.75 -2.00 -0.04
CA SER A 136 -11.22 -2.84 -1.15
C SER A 136 -12.74 -2.77 -1.30
N PHE A 137 -13.51 -2.92 -0.22
CA PHE A 137 -14.97 -2.79 -0.27
C PHE A 137 -15.44 -1.40 -0.70
N ILE A 138 -14.80 -0.34 -0.22
CA ILE A 138 -15.13 1.04 -0.63
C ILE A 138 -14.89 1.22 -2.13
N ALA A 139 -13.78 0.69 -2.65
CA ALA A 139 -13.45 0.77 -4.08
C ALA A 139 -14.43 -0.04 -4.94
N LEU A 140 -14.80 -1.23 -4.47
CA LEU A 140 -15.80 -2.07 -5.14
C LEU A 140 -17.19 -1.41 -5.13
N TYR A 141 -17.58 -0.79 -4.01
CA TYR A 141 -18.82 -0.01 -3.93
C TYR A 141 -18.84 1.13 -4.95
N LYS A 142 -17.74 1.89 -5.04
CA LYS A 142 -17.60 2.95 -6.05
C LYS A 142 -17.70 2.38 -7.46
N LEU A 143 -17.01 1.28 -7.78
CA LEU A 143 -17.09 0.64 -9.11
C LEU A 143 -18.50 0.22 -9.54
N ILE A 144 -19.33 -0.21 -8.60
CA ILE A 144 -20.67 -0.72 -8.91
C ILE A 144 -21.70 0.43 -9.03
N PHE A 145 -21.58 1.46 -8.19
CA PHE A 145 -22.62 2.47 -8.03
C PHE A 145 -22.26 3.86 -8.59
N TYR A 146 -21.01 4.11 -8.99
CA TYR A 146 -20.52 5.42 -9.44
C TYR A 146 -19.58 5.32 -10.64
#